data_AF-A0A9E1U424-F1
#
_entry.id   AF-A0A9E1U424-F1
#
_cell.length_a   1.000
_cell.length_b   1.000
_cell.length_c   1.000
_cell.angle_alpha   90.00
_cell.angle_beta   90.00
_cell.angle_gamma   90.00
#
_symmetry.space_group_name_H-M   'P 1'
#
loop_
_entity.id
_entity.type
_entity.pdbx_description
1 polymer ?
#
loop_
_entity_poly.entity_id
_entity_poly.type
_entity_poly.pdbx_seq_one_letter_code
_entity_poly.pdbx_strand_id
1 'polypeptide(L)' 'MNLNEAQLLQAYRKMRQIRAFEDRVHDEFATGEIPGFVHLYAGEEASAVGFCMHLNDEDRIASTHRGHGHCI' A
#
# COMPACT_ATOMS: atom_id res chain seq x y z
N MET A 1 -1.29 -16.26 -13.15
CA MET A 1 -0.59 -16.41 -11.86
C MET A 1 -1.44 -17.35 -11.02
N ASN A 2 -0.91 -18.51 -10.66
CA ASN A 2 -1.62 -19.43 -9.77
C ASN A 2 -1.03 -19.25 -8.37
N LEU A 3 -1.69 -18.42 -7.56
CA LEU A 3 -1.33 -18.22 -6.16
C LEU A 3 -1.90 -19.37 -5.34
N ASN A 4 -1.10 -19.90 -4.42
CA ASN A 4 -1.61 -20.84 -3.42
C ASN A 4 -2.39 -20.08 -2.32
N GLU A 5 -3.09 -20.84 -1.47
CA GLU A 5 -3.91 -20.27 -0.38
C GLU A 5 -3.11 -19.33 0.54
N ALA A 6 -1.88 -19.70 0.91
CA ALA A 6 -1.04 -18.88 1.77
C ALA A 6 -0.66 -17.54 1.11
N GLN A 7 -0.34 -17.56 -0.18
CA GLN A 7 -0.04 -16.36 -0.95
C GLN A 7 -1.26 -15.46 -1.12
N LEU A 8 -2.45 -16.04 -1.33
CA LEU A 8 -3.71 -15.29 -1.39
C LEU A 8 -4.02 -14.61 -0.04
N LEU A 9 -3.84 -15.33 1.07
CA LEU A 9 -4.02 -14.77 2.42
C LEU A 9 -3.00 -13.65 2.70
N GLN A 10 -1.75 -13.82 2.27
CA GLN A 10 -0.73 -12.78 2.39
C GLN A 10 -1.10 -11.53 1.59
N ALA A 11 -1.51 -11.70 0.33
CA ALA A 11 -1.92 -10.60 -0.53
C ALA A 11 -3.14 -9.85 0.07
N TYR A 12 -4.15 -10.58 0.53
CA TYR A 12 -5.31 -10.01 1.20
C TYR A 12 -4.93 -9.22 2.45
N ARG A 13 -4.12 -9.81 3.34
CA ARG A 13 -3.66 -9.14 4.57
C ARG A 13 -2.91 -7.85 4.25
N LYS A 14 -2.03 -7.88 3.25
CA LYS A 14 -1.27 -6.69 2.85
C LYS A 14 -2.16 -5.61 2.26
N MET A 15 -3.08 -5.95 1.37
CA MET A 15 -4.04 -4.97 0.83
C MET A 15 -4.93 -4.38 1.93
N ARG A 16 -5.38 -5.19 2.91
CA ARG A 16 -6.14 -4.69 4.07
C ARG A 16 -5.31 -3.80 4.98
N GLN A 17 -4.03 -4.10 5.15
CA GLN A 17 -3.10 -3.26 5.92
C GLN A 17 -2.92 -1.89 5.25
N ILE A 18 -2.70 -1.86 3.93
CA ILE A 18 -2.62 -0.60 3.17
C ILE A 18 -3.92 0.18 3.34
N ARG A 19 -5.10 -0.44 3.11
CA ARG A 19 -6.39 0.24 3.28
C ARG A 19 -6.55 0.84 4.68
N ALA A 20 -6.27 0.07 5.73
CA ALA A 20 -6.41 0.55 7.10
C ALA A 20 -5.45 1.71 7.41
N PHE A 21 -4.23 1.68 6.86
CA PHE A 21 -3.29 2.79 6.96
C PHE A 21 -3.84 4.03 6.25
N GLU A 22 -4.32 3.91 5.00
CA GLU A 22 -4.87 5.03 4.25
C GLU A 22 -6.10 5.65 4.91
N ASP A 23 -7.02 4.82 5.42
CA ASP A 23 -8.21 5.29 6.15
C ASP A 23 -7.78 6.07 7.41
N ARG A 24 -6.78 5.57 8.17
CA ARG A 24 -6.25 6.28 9.33
C ARG A 24 -5.56 7.59 8.94
N VAL A 25 -4.77 7.60 7.88
CA VAL A 25 -4.10 8.82 7.40
C VAL A 25 -5.12 9.86 6.95
N HIS A 26 -6.23 9.44 6.34
CA HIS A 26 -7.34 10.33 6.00
C HIS A 26 -7.92 11.03 7.24
N ASP A 27 -8.22 10.26 8.29
CA ASP A 27 -8.75 10.79 9.55
C ASP A 27 -7.77 11.77 10.21
N GLU A 28 -6.49 11.40 10.29
CA GLU A 28 -5.45 12.26 10.86
C GLU A 28 -5.22 13.53 10.03
N PHE A 29 -5.26 13.44 8.71
CA PHE A 29 -5.15 14.63 7.85
C PHE A 29 -6.30 15.61 8.08
N ALA A 30 -7.51 15.10 8.33
CA ALA A 30 -8.67 15.94 8.63
C ALA A 30 -8.55 16.71 9.96
N THR A 31 -7.67 16.29 10.88
CA THR A 31 -7.39 17.04 12.12
C THR A 31 -6.55 18.30 11.89
N GLY A 32 -5.83 18.38 10.76
CA GLY A 32 -4.88 19.45 10.46
C GLY A 32 -3.47 19.24 11.04
N GLU A 33 -3.23 18.16 11.80
CA GLU A 33 -1.91 17.85 12.38
C GLU A 33 -0.87 17.37 11.35
N ILE A 34 -1.32 16.85 10.20
CA ILE A 34 -0.44 16.46 9.09
C ILE A 34 -0.27 17.65 8.13
N PRO A 35 0.93 18.26 8.05
CA PRO A 35 1.15 19.42 7.20
C PRO A 35 1.24 19.05 5.71
N GLY A 36 0.85 19.99 4.85
CA GLY A 36 1.04 19.88 3.40
C GLY A 36 -0.07 19.10 2.71
N PHE A 37 0.32 18.14 1.86
CA PHE A 37 -0.61 17.36 1.03
C PHE A 37 -0.43 15.87 1.26
N VAL A 38 -1.55 15.16 1.33
CA VAL A 38 -1.60 13.71 1.45
C VAL A 38 -2.21 13.13 0.18
N HIS A 39 -1.52 12.16 -0.42
CA HIS A 39 -2.00 11.45 -1.62
C HIS A 39 -2.30 9.99 -1.27
N LEU A 40 -3.56 9.72 -0.96
CA LEU A 40 -3.98 8.43 -0.43
C LEU A 40 -3.87 7.30 -1.46
N TYR A 41 -3.40 6.12 -1.07
CA TYR A 41 -3.30 4.94 -1.95
C TYR A 41 -4.59 4.10 -2.00
N ALA A 42 -5.62 4.51 -1.26
CA ALA A 42 -6.87 3.76 -1.14
C ALA A 42 -7.52 3.49 -2.50
N GLY A 43 -7.77 2.21 -2.80
CA GLY A 43 -8.33 1.76 -4.08
C GLY A 43 -7.28 1.24 -5.08
N GLU A 44 -5.99 1.48 -4.83
CA GLU A 44 -4.89 1.02 -5.70
C GLU A 44 -4.09 -0.13 -5.06
N GLU A 45 -4.54 -0.72 -3.94
CA GLU A 45 -3.74 -1.65 -3.14
C GLU A 45 -3.23 -2.86 -3.91
N ALA A 46 -4.02 -3.36 -4.86
CA ALA A 46 -3.64 -4.49 -5.71
C ALA A 46 -2.43 -4.14 -6.61
N SER A 47 -2.25 -2.88 -6.99
CA SER A 47 -1.09 -2.41 -7.76
C SER A 47 0.19 -2.60 -6.96
N ALA A 48 0.25 -2.08 -5.73
CA ALA A 48 1.40 -2.24 -4.86
C ALA A 48 1.64 -3.70 -4.48
N VAL A 49 0.63 -4.41 -3.97
CA VAL A 49 0.79 -5.77 -3.47
C VAL A 49 1.13 -6.75 -4.59
N GLY A 50 0.41 -6.66 -5.71
CA GLY A 50 0.61 -7.54 -6.85
C GLY A 50 2.00 -7.38 -7.48
N PHE A 51 2.52 -6.15 -7.54
CA PHE A 51 3.87 -5.91 -8.03
C PHE A 51 4.94 -6.32 -7.00
N CYS A 52 4.87 -5.78 -5.78
CA CYS A 52 5.90 -5.99 -4.76
C CYS A 52 6.05 -7.44 -4.31
N MET A 53 5.00 -8.28 -4.38
CA MET A 53 5.13 -9.69 -4.01
C MET A 53 6.03 -10.52 -4.94
N HIS A 54 6.43 -9.96 -6.09
CA HIS A 54 7.35 -10.59 -7.05
C HIS A 54 8.77 -10.05 -6.95
N LEU A 55 8.99 -9.03 -6.11
CA LEU A 55 10.29 -8.43 -5.90
C LEU A 55 11.05 -9.14 -4.79
N ASN A 56 12.36 -8.97 -4.81
CA ASN A 56 13.27 -9.37 -3.74
C ASN A 56 14.15 -8.17 -3.33
N ASP A 57 15.00 -8.38 -2.32
CA ASP A 57 15.81 -7.31 -1.73
C ASP A 57 16.89 -6.72 -2.68
N GLU A 58 17.17 -7.38 -3.81
CA GLU A 58 18.08 -6.87 -4.85
C GLU A 58 17.37 -5.95 -5.85
N ASP A 59 16.04 -6.00 -5.91
CA ASP A 59 15.22 -5.19 -6.80
C ASP A 59 15.09 -3.75 -6.30
N ARG A 60 14.89 -2.82 -7.24
CA ARG A 60 14.69 -1.39 -6.93
C ARG A 60 13.39 -0.91 -7.55
N ILE A 61 12.64 -0.13 -6.76
CA ILE A 61 11.41 0.52 -7.21
C ILE A 61 11.49 2.03 -6.99
N ALA A 62 10.79 2.76 -7.84
CA ALA A 62 10.55 4.19 -7.66
C ALA A 62 9.03 4.42 -7.64
N SER A 63 8.60 5.35 -6.79
CA SER A 63 7.20 5.80 -6.71
C SER A 63 7.11 7.29 -7.02
N THR A 64 5.91 7.75 -7.35
CA THR A 64 5.59 9.18 -7.44
C THR A 64 5.06 9.68 -6.08
N HIS A 65 4.29 10.77 -6.08
CA HIS A 65 3.71 11.36 -4.88
C HIS A 65 2.66 10.46 -4.17
N ARG A 66 2.18 9.39 -4.81
CA ARG A 66 1.21 8.43 -4.26
C ARG A 66 1.90 7.08 -3.97
N GLY A 67 2.88 7.09 -3.06
CA GLY A 67 3.78 5.96 -2.84
C GLY A 67 3.46 5.06 -1.65
N HIS A 68 2.51 5.42 -0.79
CA HIS A 68 2.31 4.76 0.50
C HIS A 68 2.14 3.24 0.39
N GLY A 69 1.33 2.75 -0.56
CA GLY A 69 1.13 1.33 -0.76
C GLY A 69 2.41 0.57 -1.10
N HIS A 70 3.37 1.18 -1.78
CA HIS A 70 4.67 0.57 -2.08
C HIS A 70 5.63 0.55 -0.88
N CYS A 71 5.37 1.38 0.14
CA CYS A 71 6.17 1.47 1.36
C CYS A 71 5.69 0.54 2.49
N ILE A 72 4.57 -0.17 2.29
CA ILE A 72 3.87 -1.00 3.29
C ILE A 72 3.88 -2.45 2.85
#